data_AF-E6VK74-F1
#
_entry.id   AF-E6VK74-F1
#
_cell.length_a   1.000
_cell.length_b   1.000
_cell.length_c   1.000
_cell.angle_alpha   90.00
_cell.angle_beta   90.00
_cell.angle_gamma   90.00
#
_symmetry.space_group_name_H-M   'P 1'
#
loop_
_entity.id
_entity.type
_entity.pdbx_description
1 polymer ?
#
loop_
_entity_poly.entity_id
_entity_poly.type
_entity_poly.pdbx_seq_one_letter_code
_entity_poly.pdbx_strand_id
1 'polypeptide(L)'
;MARIGNARTIADIEFVIDAPSPGSDQSVWTVDGVECSRERHRYNGRSYSFSLEILQLRADAPGAPRWHVVIISELWKFYEAKAEPHKTQHLKVISGKAPDILAWMRHQRNAKLQRVTSRESVGR
;
A
#
# COMPACT_ATOMS: atom_id res chain seq x y z
N MET A 1 -21.25 -7.59 -5.56
CA MET A 1 -19.85 -7.15 -5.78
C MET A 1 -19.08 -7.35 -4.48
N ALA A 2 -18.05 -8.20 -4.48
CA ALA A 2 -17.28 -8.53 -3.27
C ALA A 2 -16.48 -7.30 -2.80
N ARG A 3 -16.84 -6.76 -1.64
CA ARG A 3 -16.07 -5.74 -0.92
C ARG A 3 -14.83 -6.42 -0.36
N ILE A 4 -13.65 -6.01 -0.79
CA ILE A 4 -12.41 -6.32 -0.07
C ILE A 4 -12.53 -5.66 1.31
N GLY A 5 -12.25 -6.39 2.40
CA GLY A 5 -12.21 -5.81 3.74
C GLY A 5 -11.07 -4.81 3.84
N ASN A 6 -11.38 -3.53 3.65
CA ASN A 6 -10.39 -2.49 3.34
C ASN A 6 -9.20 -2.45 4.31
N ALA A 7 -9.42 -2.37 5.62
CA ALA A 7 -8.33 -2.10 6.57
C ALA A 7 -7.28 -3.23 6.63
N ARG A 8 -7.72 -4.50 6.76
CA ARG A 8 -6.80 -5.64 6.83
C ARG A 8 -6.08 -5.85 5.50
N THR A 9 -6.79 -5.74 4.39
CA THR A 9 -6.16 -5.91 3.07
C THR A 9 -5.17 -4.78 2.77
N ILE A 10 -5.47 -3.54 3.16
CA ILE A 10 -4.53 -2.42 3.04
C ILE A 10 -3.26 -2.71 3.86
N ALA A 11 -3.40 -3.12 5.12
CA ALA A 11 -2.25 -3.46 5.96
C ALA A 11 -1.41 -4.61 5.36
N ASP A 12 -2.07 -5.62 4.79
CA ASP A 12 -1.40 -6.73 4.11
C ASP A 12 -0.65 -6.26 2.85
N ILE A 13 -1.25 -5.36 2.05
CA ILE A 13 -0.60 -4.74 0.89
C ILE A 13 0.64 -3.95 1.33
N GLU A 14 0.46 -3.04 2.28
CA GLU A 14 1.55 -2.21 2.81
C GLU A 14 2.70 -3.06 3.36
N PHE A 15 2.38 -4.21 3.98
CA PHE A 15 3.38 -5.16 4.45
C PHE A 15 4.14 -5.85 3.30
N VAL A 16 3.46 -6.32 2.24
CA VAL A 16 4.14 -7.09 1.18
C VAL A 16 4.96 -6.24 0.22
N ILE A 17 4.60 -4.97 0.01
CA ILE A 17 5.27 -4.12 -0.98
C ILE A 17 6.58 -3.49 -0.50
N ASP A 18 6.99 -3.72 0.75
CA ASP A 18 8.24 -3.17 1.33
C ASP A 18 8.48 -1.70 0.94
N ALA A 19 7.44 -0.89 1.13
CA ALA A 19 7.44 0.44 0.56
C ALA A 19 8.67 1.24 1.03
N PRO A 20 9.33 1.98 0.13
CA PRO A 20 10.45 2.85 0.51
C PRO A 20 10.07 3.74 1.68
N SER A 21 11.06 4.03 2.53
CA SER A 21 10.86 4.83 3.73
C SER A 21 10.17 6.16 3.38
N PRO A 22 9.36 6.76 4.28
CA PRO A 22 8.68 8.00 3.97
C PRO A 22 9.58 9.19 3.64
N GLY A 23 10.90 9.11 3.89
CA GLY A 23 11.89 10.11 3.51
C GLY A 23 12.67 9.77 2.23
N SER A 24 12.37 8.65 1.56
CA SER A 24 12.99 8.29 0.29
C SER A 24 12.34 9.09 -0.86
N ASP A 25 13.18 9.63 -1.75
CA ASP A 25 12.74 10.24 -3.02
C ASP A 25 12.27 9.20 -4.04
N GLN A 26 12.39 7.90 -3.73
CA GLN A 26 11.92 6.84 -4.59
C GLN A 26 10.38 6.77 -4.59
N SER A 27 9.77 7.38 -5.60
CA SER A 27 8.33 7.34 -5.85
C SER A 27 7.88 6.10 -6.62
N VAL A 28 8.79 5.38 -7.29
CA VAL A 28 8.47 4.18 -8.08
C VAL A 28 9.44 3.05 -7.76
N TRP A 29 8.91 1.85 -7.55
CA TRP A 29 9.68 0.63 -7.31
C TRP A 29 8.94 -0.60 -7.83
N THR A 30 9.57 -1.76 -7.77
CA THR A 30 8.97 -3.02 -8.21
C THR A 30 9.11 -4.07 -7.13
N VAL A 31 8.05 -4.85 -6.92
CA VAL A 31 8.04 -5.98 -5.99
C VAL A 31 7.51 -7.21 -6.70
N ASP A 32 8.38 -8.20 -6.90
CA ASP A 32 8.04 -9.50 -7.49
C ASP A 32 7.19 -9.35 -8.78
N GLY A 33 7.62 -8.45 -9.68
CA GLY A 33 6.99 -8.17 -10.97
C GLY A 33 5.79 -7.21 -10.95
N VAL A 34 5.43 -6.66 -9.79
CA VAL A 34 4.41 -5.62 -9.65
C VAL A 34 5.06 -4.25 -9.54
N GLU A 35 4.72 -3.36 -10.45
CA GLU A 35 5.11 -1.96 -10.38
C GLU A 35 4.31 -1.27 -9.26
N CYS A 36 5.03 -0.61 -8.36
CA CYS A 36 4.49 0.16 -7.27
C CYS A 36 4.89 1.62 -7.48
N SER A 37 3.93 2.54 -7.34
CA SER A 37 4.21 3.97 -7.36
C SER A 37 3.50 4.67 -6.22
N ARG A 38 4.14 5.69 -5.65
CA ARG A 38 3.60 6.48 -4.55
C ARG A 38 3.68 7.97 -4.90
N GLU A 39 2.54 8.61 -4.85
CA GLU A 39 2.41 10.06 -4.96
C GLU A 39 1.97 10.64 -3.62
N ARG A 40 2.52 11.80 -3.24
CA ARG A 40 2.22 12.47 -1.99
C ARG A 40 1.94 13.94 -2.21
N HIS A 41 0.80 14.39 -1.70
CA HIS A 41 0.47 15.80 -1.60
C HIS A 41 0.39 16.18 -0.14
N ARG A 42 0.97 17.32 0.20
CA ARG A 42 0.93 17.87 1.55
C ARG A 42 0.55 19.33 1.47
N TYR A 43 -0.23 19.76 2.45
CA TYR A 43 -0.57 21.14 2.65
C TYR A 43 -0.44 21.45 4.13
N ASN A 44 0.24 22.56 4.43
CA ASN A 44 0.39 23.08 5.78
C ASN A 44 -0.14 24.53 5.78
N GLY A 45 -1.36 24.71 6.26
CA GLY A 45 -2.00 26.00 6.39
C GLY A 45 -1.95 26.52 7.82
N ARG A 46 -2.64 27.63 8.07
CA ARG A 46 -2.69 28.25 9.41
C ARG A 46 -3.57 27.50 10.40
N SER A 47 -4.71 26.98 9.95
CA SER A 47 -5.70 26.34 10.85
C SER A 47 -5.78 24.81 10.68
N TYR A 48 -5.21 24.27 9.60
CA TYR A 48 -5.15 22.84 9.35
C TYR A 48 -3.96 22.46 8.47
N SER A 49 -3.60 21.19 8.52
CA SER A 49 -2.79 20.51 7.50
C SER A 49 -3.49 19.27 7.00
N PHE A 50 -3.16 18.86 5.78
CA PHE A 50 -3.50 17.53 5.30
C PHE A 50 -2.33 16.89 4.57
N SER A 51 -2.31 15.56 4.57
CA SER A 51 -1.51 14.77 3.67
C SER A 51 -2.38 13.76 2.94
N LEU A 52 -2.26 13.73 1.61
CA LEU A 52 -2.85 12.74 0.73
C LEU A 52 -1.73 11.88 0.16
N GLU A 53 -1.83 10.57 0.33
CA GLU A 53 -0.94 9.58 -0.29
C GLU A 53 -1.75 8.69 -1.23
N ILE A 54 -1.31 8.62 -2.49
CA ILE A 54 -1.85 7.70 -3.50
C ILE A 54 -0.79 6.65 -3.77
N LEU A 55 -1.04 5.43 -3.33
CA LEU A 55 -0.21 4.28 -3.59
C LEU A 55 -0.87 3.43 -4.67
N GLN A 56 -0.18 3.22 -5.77
CA GLN A 56 -0.66 2.42 -6.90
C GLN A 56 0.17 1.15 -7.03
N LEU A 57 -0.51 0.05 -7.34
CA LEU A 57 0.13 -1.23 -7.65
C LEU A 57 -0.43 -1.74 -8.98
N ARG A 58 0.45 -2.09 -9.91
CA ARG A 58 0.10 -2.58 -11.24
C ARG A 58 0.84 -3.86 -11.57
N ALA A 59 0.10 -4.91 -11.88
CA ALA A 59 0.63 -6.13 -12.48
C ALA A 59 0.35 -6.11 -13.99
N ASP A 60 1.42 -6.03 -14.78
CA ASP A 60 1.35 -6.02 -16.25
C ASP A 60 2.25 -7.07 -16.90
N ALA A 61 2.66 -8.09 -16.14
CA ALA A 61 3.53 -9.15 -16.63
C ALA A 61 2.85 -9.98 -17.74
N PRO A 62 3.54 -10.24 -18.87
CA PRO A 62 3.03 -11.12 -19.92
C PRO A 62 2.69 -12.52 -19.38
N GLY A 63 1.52 -13.06 -19.76
CA GLY A 63 1.09 -14.39 -19.32
C GLY A 63 0.53 -14.47 -17.90
N ALA A 64 0.47 -13.36 -17.16
CA ALA A 64 -0.15 -13.28 -15.83
C ALA A 64 -1.45 -12.44 -15.86
N PRO A 65 -2.39 -12.66 -14.90
CA PRO A 65 -3.55 -11.81 -14.75
C PRO A 65 -3.16 -10.35 -14.53
N ARG A 66 -3.67 -9.47 -15.38
CA ARG A 66 -3.46 -8.02 -15.27
C ARG A 66 -4.42 -7.42 -14.25
N TRP A 67 -3.89 -6.59 -13.36
CA TRP A 67 -4.69 -5.86 -12.39
C TRP A 67 -4.01 -4.55 -11.99
N HIS A 68 -4.84 -3.59 -11.56
CA HIS A 68 -4.42 -2.30 -11.05
C HIS A 68 -5.27 -1.93 -9.85
N VAL A 69 -4.61 -1.64 -8.73
CA VAL A 69 -5.25 -1.25 -7.49
C VAL A 69 -4.59 0.00 -6.94
N VAL A 70 -5.38 0.81 -6.25
CA VAL A 70 -4.95 2.06 -5.63
C VAL A 70 -5.37 2.06 -4.16
N ILE A 71 -4.46 2.47 -3.29
CA ILE A 71 -4.72 2.81 -1.90
C ILE A 71 -4.63 4.33 -1.79
N ILE A 72 -5.72 4.94 -1.36
CA ILE A 72 -5.82 6.38 -1.10
C ILE A 72 -5.81 6.55 0.41
N SER A 73 -4.83 7.26 0.94
CA SER A 73 -4.71 7.54 2.37
C SER A 73 -4.77 9.05 2.60
N GLU A 74 -5.67 9.48 3.48
CA GLU A 74 -5.78 10.87 3.89
C GLU A 74 -5.53 10.99 5.38
N LEU A 75 -4.83 12.06 5.76
CA LEU A 75 -4.65 12.45 7.15
C LEU A 75 -4.88 13.94 7.27
N TRP A 76 -5.88 14.32 8.04
CA TRP A 76 -6.25 15.69 8.34
C TRP A 76 -5.89 16.02 9.80
N LYS A 77 -5.29 17.20 10.01
CA LYS A 77 -5.03 17.75 11.35
C LYS A 77 -5.59 19.15 11.41
N PHE A 78 -6.39 19.44 12.42
CA PHE A 78 -6.96 20.77 12.69
C PHE A 78 -6.31 21.30 13.96
N TYR A 79 -5.62 22.43 13.89
CA TYR A 79 -4.75 22.88 14.99
C TYR A 79 -5.50 23.55 16.14
N GLU A 80 -6.63 24.16 15.83
CA GLU A 80 -7.46 24.88 16.81
C GLU A 80 -8.53 23.98 17.45
N ALA A 81 -8.79 22.82 16.86
CA ALA A 81 -9.68 21.83 17.43
C ALA A 81 -8.90 20.91 18.38
N LYS A 82 -9.45 20.58 19.55
CA LYS A 82 -8.97 19.46 20.39
C LYS A 82 -9.28 18.09 19.76
N ALA A 83 -9.57 18.05 18.46
CA ALA A 83 -9.96 16.84 17.76
C ALA A 83 -8.73 16.02 17.42
N GLU A 84 -8.87 14.70 17.53
CA GLU A 84 -7.85 13.78 17.04
C GLU A 84 -7.68 13.92 15.52
N PRO A 85 -6.47 13.68 14.98
CA PRO A 85 -6.26 13.64 13.55
C PRO A 85 -7.23 12.69 12.86
N HIS A 86 -7.91 13.17 11.81
CA HIS A 86 -8.81 12.34 11.03
C HIS A 86 -8.02 11.59 9.96
N LYS A 87 -7.97 10.26 10.08
CA LYS A 87 -7.30 9.38 9.12
C LYS A 87 -8.31 8.51 8.39
N THR A 88 -8.23 8.49 7.05
CA THR A 88 -9.00 7.57 6.21
C THR A 88 -8.07 6.82 5.27
N GLN A 89 -8.42 5.57 4.97
CA GLN A 89 -7.75 4.80 3.94
C GLN A 89 -8.78 4.03 3.12
N HIS A 90 -8.63 4.07 1.80
CA HIS A 90 -9.54 3.46 0.85
C HIS A 90 -8.77 2.64 -0.16
N LEU A 91 -9.20 1.39 -0.36
CA LEU A 91 -8.69 0.52 -1.40
C LEU A 91 -9.68 0.55 -2.58
N LYS A 92 -9.17 0.77 -3.79
CA LYS A 92 -9.96 0.75 -5.01
C LYS A 92 -9.29 -0.11 -6.06
N VAL A 93 -10.02 -1.11 -6.55
CA VAL A 93 -9.62 -1.87 -7.74
C VAL A 93 -9.99 -1.03 -8.96
N ILE A 94 -9.00 -0.60 -9.73
CA ILE A 94 -9.18 0.17 -10.96
C ILE A 94 -9.48 -0.78 -12.12
N SER A 95 -8.74 -1.90 -12.19
CA SER A 95 -8.94 -2.94 -13.19
C SER A 95 -8.47 -4.32 -12.69
N GLY A 96 -8.92 -5.38 -13.36
CA GLY A 96 -8.64 -6.77 -12.98
C GLY A 96 -9.65 -7.35 -11.99
N LYS A 97 -9.40 -8.58 -11.51
CA LYS A 97 -10.29 -9.27 -10.58
C LYS A 97 -9.71 -9.26 -9.17
N ALA A 98 -10.54 -8.95 -8.18
CA ALA A 98 -10.15 -8.97 -6.77
C ALA A 98 -9.49 -10.29 -6.31
N PRO A 99 -9.94 -11.49 -6.75
CA PRO A 99 -9.27 -12.75 -6.43
C PRO A 99 -7.81 -12.82 -6.89
N ASP A 100 -7.47 -12.24 -8.03
CA ASP A 100 -6.10 -12.29 -8.57
C ASP A 100 -5.15 -11.46 -7.69
N ILE A 101 -5.62 -10.29 -7.25
CA ILE A 101 -4.90 -9.40 -6.33
C ILE A 101 -4.70 -10.11 -4.98
N LEU A 102 -5.77 -10.72 -4.44
CA LEU A 102 -5.72 -11.48 -3.18
C LEU A 102 -4.79 -12.68 -3.27
N ALA A 103 -4.77 -13.39 -4.40
CA ALA A 103 -3.87 -14.52 -4.63
C ALA A 103 -2.40 -14.07 -4.65
N TRP A 104 -2.10 -12.99 -5.38
CA TRP A 104 -0.76 -12.39 -5.39
C TRP A 104 -0.32 -11.99 -3.98
N MET A 105 -1.16 -11.28 -3.22
CA MET A 105 -0.83 -10.87 -1.84
C MET A 105 -0.53 -12.05 -0.93
N ARG A 106 -1.33 -13.11 -0.97
CA ARG A 106 -1.11 -14.32 -0.17
C ARG A 106 0.22 -14.98 -0.52
N HIS A 107 0.52 -15.08 -1.81
CA HIS A 107 1.79 -15.61 -2.30
C HIS A 107 2.97 -14.80 -1.75
N GLN A 108 2.93 -13.46 -1.89
CA GLN A 108 4.02 -12.60 -1.41
C GLN A 108 4.18 -12.61 0.10
N ARG A 109 3.09 -12.62 0.86
CA ARG A 109 3.15 -12.72 2.31
C ARG A 109 3.86 -14.01 2.74
N ASN A 110 3.48 -15.14 2.16
CA ASN A 110 4.09 -16.43 2.48
C ASN A 110 5.57 -16.47 2.10
N ALA A 111 5.92 -15.99 0.91
CA ALA A 111 7.31 -15.89 0.46
C ALA A 111 8.16 -15.01 1.39
N LYS A 112 7.62 -13.87 1.82
CA LYS A 112 8.28 -12.95 2.75
C LYS A 112 8.48 -13.58 4.14
N LEU A 113 7.46 -14.24 4.69
CA LEU A 113 7.57 -14.92 5.97
C LEU A 113 8.65 -16.03 5.93
N GLN A 114 8.69 -16.82 4.85
CA GLN A 114 9.73 -17.84 4.66
C GLN A 114 11.14 -17.23 4.65
N ARG A 115 11.34 -16.12 3.93
CA ARG A 115 12.64 -15.41 3.89
C ARG A 115 13.10 -14.93 5.28
N VAL A 116 12.17 -14.48 6.13
CA VAL A 116 12.47 -14.03 7.50
C VAL A 116 12.87 -15.21 8.37
N THR A 117 12.09 -16.30 8.38
CA THR A 117 12.40 -17.50 9.17
C THR A 117 13.72 -18.16 8.77
N SER A 118 14.03 -18.21 7.47
CA SER A 118 15.29 -18.79 6.98
C SER A 118 16.53 -17.95 7.32
N ARG A 119 16.40 -16.63 7.53
CA ARG A 119 17.52 -15.78 7.97
C ARG A 119 17.85 -15.97 9.45
N GLU A 120 16.85 -16.22 10.29
CA GLU A 120 17.05 -16.47 11.72
C GLU A 120 17.70 -17.83 12.01
N SER A 121 17.53 -18.82 11.12
CA SER A 121 18.14 -20.15 11.26
C SER A 121 19.62 -20.22 10.86
N VAL A 122 20.12 -19.25 10.08
CA VAL A 122 21.54 -19.22 9.62
C VAL A 122 22.43 -18.39 10.56
N GLY A 123 21.83 -17.58 11.44
CA GLY A 123 22.53 -16.73 12.40
C GLY A 123 22.70 -17.32 13.81
N ARG A 124 22.51 -18.63 13.99
CA ARG A 124 22.78 -19.34 15.26
C ARG A 124 23.87 -20.39 15.08
#